data_AF-A0A3D4D7N3-F1
#
_entry.id   AF-A0A3D4D7N3-F1
#
_cell.length_a   1.000
_cell.length_b   1.000
_cell.length_c   1.000
_cell.angle_alpha   90.00
_cell.angle_beta   90.00
_cell.angle_gamma   90.00
#
_symmetry.space_group_name_H-M   'P 1'
#
loop_
_entity.id
_entity.type
_entity.pdbx_description
1 polymer ?
#
loop_
_entity_poly.entity_id
_entity_poly.type
_entity_poly.pdbx_seq_one_letter_code
_entity_poly.pdbx_strand_id
1 'polypeptide(L)' 'MFVGETYSWVPTSWEGSNGIVSALGKKGGVHGRIVYINENHRYFTAEANVGGVVIRESFKF' A
#
# COMPACT_ATOMS: atom_id res chain seq x y z
N MET A 1 7.51 -13.59 -3.46
CA MET A 1 7.43 -12.53 -2.45
C MET A 1 8.80 -12.31 -1.82
N PHE A 2 9.45 -11.20 -2.16
CA PHE A 2 10.70 -10.73 -1.55
C PHE A 2 10.64 -9.22 -1.34
N VAL A 3 11.47 -8.69 -0.43
CA VAL A 3 11.56 -7.23 -0.22
C VAL A 3 12.08 -6.57 -1.50
N GLY A 4 11.38 -5.55 -1.98
CA GLY A 4 11.60 -4.87 -3.25
C GLY A 4 10.70 -5.35 -4.40
N GLU A 5 10.01 -6.48 -4.24
CA GLU A 5 9.02 -6.98 -5.21
C GLU A 5 7.88 -5.97 -5.38
N THR A 6 7.47 -5.70 -6.62
CA THR A 6 6.34 -4.81 -6.90
C THR A 6 5.05 -5.46 -6.41
N TYR A 7 4.24 -4.70 -5.70
CA TYR A 7 2.94 -5.15 -5.21
C TYR A 7 1.89 -4.09 -5.53
N SER A 8 0.77 -4.51 -6.12
CA SER A 8 -0.34 -3.63 -6.46
C SER A 8 -1.53 -3.95 -5.57
N TRP A 9 -2.13 -2.92 -4.99
CA TRP A 9 -3.28 -3.09 -4.12
C TRP A 9 -4.19 -1.88 -4.16
N VAL A 10 -5.39 -2.06 -3.61
CA VAL A 10 -6.35 -0.97 -3.40
C VAL A 10 -6.26 -0.56 -1.93
N PRO A 11 -5.61 0.57 -1.60
CA PRO A 11 -5.56 1.03 -0.23
C PRO A 11 -6.91 1.06 0.49
N THR A 12 -6.94 0.44 1.66
CA THR A 12 -8.09 0.50 2.56
C THR A 12 -8.36 1.92 3.04
N SER A 13 -7.33 2.77 3.04
CA SER A 13 -7.46 4.22 3.29
C SER A 13 -8.33 4.94 2.25
N TRP A 14 -8.61 4.33 1.09
CA TRP A 14 -9.59 4.85 0.13
C TRP A 14 -11.03 4.50 0.49
N GLU A 15 -11.26 3.32 1.06
CA GLU A 15 -12.58 2.83 1.47
C GLU A 15 -12.99 3.53 2.77
N GLY A 16 -13.52 4.76 2.66
CA GLY A 16 -14.03 5.56 3.78
C GLY A 16 -13.45 6.98 3.91
N SER A 17 -12.54 7.38 3.03
CA SER A 17 -11.95 8.73 3.10
C SER A 17 -12.89 9.83 2.63
N ASN A 18 -13.36 10.65 3.56
CA ASN A 18 -13.69 12.07 3.34
C ASN A 18 -12.45 12.99 3.49
N GLY A 19 -11.22 12.42 3.56
CA GLY A 19 -9.96 13.13 3.85
C GLY A 19 -8.99 13.27 2.67
N ILE A 20 -7.73 13.68 2.96
CA ILE A 20 -6.60 14.01 2.04
C ILE A 20 -6.50 13.13 0.78
N VAL A 21 -6.84 11.85 0.90
CA VAL A 21 -6.73 10.86 -0.17
C VAL A 21 -7.79 11.06 -1.28
N SER A 22 -8.94 11.65 -0.94
CA SER A 22 -9.98 12.05 -1.91
C SER A 22 -9.54 13.23 -2.78
N ALA A 23 -8.63 14.07 -2.29
CA ALA A 23 -8.03 15.17 -3.06
C ALA A 23 -7.01 14.71 -4.10
N LEU A 24 -6.43 13.51 -3.93
CA LEU A 24 -5.48 12.92 -4.88
C LEU A 24 -6.18 12.31 -6.12
N GLY A 25 -7.52 12.33 -6.18
CA GLY A 25 -8.32 12.00 -7.37
C GLY A 25 -8.21 10.57 -7.90
N LYS A 26 -7.39 9.72 -7.28
CA LYS A 26 -7.13 8.35 -7.72
C LYS A 26 -7.83 7.35 -6.82
N LYS A 27 -9.12 7.13 -7.08
CA LYS A 27 -9.87 5.94 -6.60
C LYS A 27 -9.49 4.70 -7.42
N GLY A 28 -8.24 4.28 -7.39
CA GLY A 28 -7.79 3.13 -8.19
C GLY A 28 -6.43 2.64 -7.76
N GLY A 29 -6.16 1.33 -7.92
CA GLY A 29 -5.02 0.62 -7.33
C GLY A 29 -3.67 1.34 -7.38
N VAL A 30 -2.94 1.31 -6.25
CA VAL A 30 -1.56 1.78 -6.19
C VAL A 30 -0.64 0.66 -6.64
N HIS A 31 0.52 1.07 -7.15
CA HIS A 31 1.63 0.19 -7.47
C HIS A 31 2.78 0.60 -6.54
N GLY A 32 3.11 -0.27 -5.60
CA GLY A 32 4.16 -0.05 -4.63
C GLY A 32 5.18 -1.18 -4.65
N ARG A 33 5.98 -1.25 -3.60
CA ARG A 33 6.94 -2.32 -3.38
C ARG A 33 6.85 -2.86 -1.97
N ILE A 34 7.15 -4.14 -1.80
CA ILE A 34 7.23 -4.76 -0.48
C ILE A 34 8.46 -4.21 0.22
N VAL A 35 8.27 -3.55 1.36
CA VAL A 35 9.36 -2.97 2.16
C VAL A 35 9.72 -3.83 3.36
N TYR A 36 8.83 -4.73 3.75
CA TYR A 36 9.03 -5.63 4.87
C TYR A 36 8.28 -6.94 4.65
N ILE A 37 8.90 -8.06 5.04
CA ILE A 37 8.26 -9.36 5.16
C ILE A 37 8.54 -9.85 6.57
N ASN A 38 7.50 -10.28 7.27
CA ASN A 38 7.67 -10.87 8.59
C ASN A 38 8.48 -12.17 8.50
N GLU A 39 9.44 -12.37 9.39
CA GLU A 39 10.33 -13.54 9.41
C GLU A 39 9.57 -14.87 9.54
N ASN A 40 8.43 -14.86 10.23
CA ASN A 40 7.56 -16.05 10.33
C ASN A 40 6.59 -16.18 9.15
N HIS A 41 6.73 -15.35 8.11
CA HIS A 41 5.89 -15.30 6.92
C HIS A 41 4.39 -15.24 7.27
N ARG A 42 4.03 -14.39 8.24
CA ARG A 42 2.62 -14.16 8.65
C ARG A 42 1.97 -12.95 7.99
N TYR A 43 2.78 -11.96 7.63
CA TYR A 43 2.35 -10.77 6.91
C TYR A 43 3.54 -10.11 6.21
N PHE A 44 3.24 -9.22 5.27
CA PHE A 44 4.20 -8.34 4.62
C PHE A 44 3.66 -6.91 4.58
N THR A 45 4.53 -5.92 4.42
CA THR A 45 4.15 -4.51 4.28
C THR A 45 4.60 -4.01 2.92
N ALA A 46 3.68 -3.38 2.20
CA ALA A 46 3.96 -2.71 0.93
C ALA A 46 3.88 -1.19 1.10
N GLU A 47 4.74 -0.48 0.37
CA GLU A 47 4.82 0.97 0.34
C GLU A 47 4.62 1.50 -1.09
N ALA A 48 3.78 2.53 -1.23
CA ALA A 48 3.58 3.26 -2.48
C ALA A 48 3.63 4.76 -2.23
N ASN A 49 4.18 5.52 -3.19
CA ASN A 49 4.09 6.98 -3.20
C ASN A 49 3.01 7.40 -4.20
N VAL A 50 1.97 8.08 -3.71
CA VAL A 50 0.85 8.58 -4.51
C VAL A 50 0.81 10.09 -4.38
N GLY A 51 1.25 10.80 -5.43
CA GLY A 51 1.19 12.25 -5.47
C GLY A 51 1.94 12.95 -4.33
N GLY A 52 3.08 12.39 -3.90
CA GLY A 52 3.89 12.92 -2.81
C GLY A 52 3.52 12.39 -1.42
N VAL A 53 2.43 11.62 -1.30
CA VAL A 53 2.03 10.96 -0.05
C VAL A 53 2.50 9.52 -0.05
N VAL A 54 3.18 9.10 1.01
CA VAL A 54 3.58 7.71 1.20
C VAL A 54 2.45 6.93 1.89
N ILE A 55 2.00 5.85 1.26
CA ILE A 55 1.03 4.90 1.80
C ILE A 55 1.78 3.63 2.15
N ARG A 56 1.58 3.12 3.38
CA ARG A 56 2.09 1.83 3.83
C ARG A 56 0.96 0.98 4.36
N GLU A 57 0.82 -0.23 3.83
CA GLU A 57 -0.19 -1.17 4.28
C GLU A 57 0.38 -2.56 4.44
N SER A 58 -0.13 -3.26 5.45
CA SER A 58 0.28 -4.62 5.80
C SER A 58 -0.79 -5.62 5.40
N PHE A 59 -0.36 -6.70 4.76
CA PHE A 59 -1.21 -7.76 4.26
C PHE A 59 -0.78 -9.07 4.88
N LYS A 60 -1.74 -9.91 5.26
CA LYS A 60 -1.44 -11.30 5.61
C LYS A 60 -1.11 -12.07 4.32
N PHE A 61 -0.29 -13.11 4.46
CA PHE A 61 -0.12 -14.10 3.40
C PHE A 61 -1.43 -14.85 3.14
#